data_AF-A0A401IT45-F1
#
_entry.id   AF-A0A401IT45-F1
#
_cell.length_a   1.000
_cell.length_b   1.000
_cell.length_c   1.000
_cell.angle_alpha   90.00
_cell.angle_beta   90.00
_cell.angle_gamma   90.00
#
_symmetry.space_group_name_H-M   'P 1'
#
loop_
_entity.id
_entity.type
_entity.pdbx_description
1 polymer ?
#
loop_
_entity_poly.entity_id
_entity_poly.type
_entity_poly.pdbx_seq_one_letter_code
_entity_poly.pdbx_strand_id
1 'polypeptide(L)'
;MLTDSEVVDRLLKMSPELAQAYKYYQELLLAVHRKDAVLLKELLNETQELPEVMKKVNKTLLEHFDEIVNSFKTSYSNGPVEGTNNKIKVIKKTAYGFRNFANFRLRILLALKTSFLSMNMRREIKKATRPIQEQAA
;
A
#
# COMPACT_ATOMS: atom_id res chain seq x y z
N MET A 1 22.74 -14.87 26.82
CA MET A 1 21.52 -14.75 25.99
C MET A 1 21.91 -15.04 24.57
N LEU A 2 21.06 -15.74 23.81
CA LEU A 2 21.30 -15.95 22.38
C LEU A 2 21.11 -14.62 21.63
N THR A 3 21.88 -14.41 20.58
CA THR A 3 21.72 -13.30 19.64
C THR A 3 20.59 -13.59 18.65
N ASP A 4 20.00 -12.56 18.06
CA ASP A 4 18.91 -12.70 17.08
C ASP A 4 19.33 -13.59 15.89
N SER A 5 20.58 -13.46 15.42
CA SER A 5 21.12 -14.31 14.36
C SER A 5 21.21 -15.78 14.75
N GLU A 6 21.65 -16.09 15.98
CA GLU A 6 21.72 -17.48 16.46
C GLU A 6 20.33 -18.11 16.63
N VAL A 7 19.33 -17.30 16.99
CA VAL A 7 17.93 -17.76 17.05
C VAL A 7 17.44 -18.12 15.65
N VAL A 8 17.66 -17.25 14.66
CA VAL A 8 17.29 -17.53 13.26
C VAL A 8 18.00 -18.79 12.78
N ASP A 9 19.31 -18.91 12.95
CA ASP A 9 20.08 -20.08 12.49
C ASP A 9 19.57 -21.38 13.11
N ARG A 10 19.18 -21.37 14.39
CA ARG A 10 18.57 -22.54 15.03
C ARG A 10 17.23 -22.89 14.41
N LEU A 11 16.36 -21.91 14.17
CA LEU A 11 15.05 -22.14 13.56
C LEU A 11 15.17 -22.67 12.13
N LEU A 12 16.09 -22.13 11.33
CA LEU A 12 16.31 -22.59 9.95
C LEU A 12 16.88 -24.01 9.91
N LYS A 13 17.72 -24.41 10.88
CA LYS A 13 18.20 -25.80 10.99
C LYS A 13 17.11 -26.79 11.37
N MET A 14 16.04 -26.35 12.03
CA MET A 14 14.94 -27.21 12.46
C MET A 14 13.95 -27.54 11.34
N SER A 15 13.84 -26.69 10.30
CA SER A 15 12.92 -26.92 9.18
C SER A 15 13.53 -26.49 7.85
N PRO A 16 13.77 -27.44 6.92
CA PRO A 16 14.30 -27.12 5.59
C PRO A 16 13.32 -26.27 4.77
N GLU A 17 12.01 -26.48 4.93
CA GLU A 17 10.99 -25.67 4.27
C GLU A 17 11.05 -24.21 4.73
N LEU A 18 11.24 -23.98 6.04
CA LEU A 18 11.42 -22.64 6.59
C LEU A 18 12.71 -21.99 6.09
N ALA A 19 13.82 -22.76 6.03
CA ALA A 19 15.08 -22.29 5.48
C ALA A 19 14.95 -21.83 4.03
N GLN A 20 14.21 -22.58 3.22
CA GLN A 20 13.97 -22.24 1.82
C GLN A 20 13.08 -20.99 1.67
N ALA A 21 11.97 -20.91 2.42
CA ALA A 21 11.12 -19.73 2.45
C ALA A 21 11.89 -18.47 2.88
N TYR A 22 12.73 -18.61 3.91
CA TYR A 22 13.57 -17.53 4.41
C TYR A 22 14.58 -17.06 3.36
N LYS A 23 15.30 -17.99 2.72
CA LYS A 23 16.27 -17.66 1.66
C LYS A 23 15.61 -16.88 0.52
N TYR A 24 14.49 -17.40 0.00
CA TYR A 24 13.72 -16.73 -1.05
C TYR A 24 13.28 -15.32 -0.62
N TYR A 25 12.79 -15.16 0.61
CA TYR A 25 12.38 -13.87 1.15
C TYR A 25 13.55 -12.88 1.23
N GLN A 26 14.74 -13.34 1.65
CA GLN A 26 15.94 -12.49 1.71
C GLN A 26 16.41 -12.06 0.32
N GLU A 27 16.39 -12.95 -0.67
CA GLU A 27 16.71 -12.61 -2.06
C GLU A 27 15.71 -11.62 -2.65
N LEU A 28 14.43 -11.78 -2.32
CA LEU A 28 13.38 -10.84 -2.72
C LEU A 28 13.60 -9.45 -2.12
N LEU A 29 13.89 -9.38 -0.81
CA LEU A 29 14.21 -8.11 -0.15
C LEU A 29 15.45 -7.45 -0.79
N LEU A 30 16.46 -8.25 -1.11
CA LEU A 30 17.68 -7.77 -1.75
C LEU A 30 17.40 -7.18 -3.14
N ALA A 31 16.64 -7.88 -3.97
CA ALA A 31 16.27 -7.42 -5.31
C ALA A 31 15.48 -6.10 -5.27
N VAL A 32 14.50 -6.01 -4.36
CA VAL A 32 13.70 -4.79 -4.16
C VAL A 32 14.55 -3.65 -3.61
N HIS A 33 15.42 -3.91 -2.63
CA HIS A 33 16.30 -2.89 -2.04
C HIS A 33 17.29 -2.33 -3.07
N ARG A 34 17.84 -3.20 -3.92
CA ARG A 34 18.72 -2.81 -5.03
C ARG A 34 17.97 -2.23 -6.22
N LYS A 35 16.63 -2.27 -6.21
CA LYS A 35 15.78 -1.85 -7.33
C LYS A 35 16.11 -2.58 -8.64
N ASP A 36 16.54 -3.84 -8.52
CA ASP A 36 16.99 -4.66 -9.64
C ASP A 36 15.81 -5.45 -10.21
N ALA A 37 15.26 -4.95 -11.31
CA ALA A 37 14.11 -5.56 -11.98
C ALA A 37 14.45 -6.90 -12.65
N VAL A 38 15.70 -7.09 -13.08
CA VAL A 38 16.12 -8.33 -13.76
C VAL A 38 16.22 -9.43 -12.72
N LEU A 39 16.95 -9.18 -11.64
CA LEU A 39 17.09 -10.11 -10.53
C LEU A 39 15.72 -10.48 -9.93
N LEU A 40 14.82 -9.50 -9.76
CA LEU A 40 13.48 -9.77 -9.27
C LEU A 40 12.69 -10.68 -10.22
N LYS A 41 12.78 -10.46 -11.53
CA LYS A 41 12.04 -11.27 -12.51
C LYS A 41 12.57 -12.70 -12.59
N GLU A 42 13.88 -12.88 -12.53
CA GLU A 42 14.52 -14.19 -12.48
C GLU A 42 14.05 -14.96 -11.23
N LEU A 43 14.14 -14.33 -10.06
CA LEU A 43 13.70 -14.91 -8.79
C LEU A 43 12.21 -15.30 -8.80
N LEU A 44 11.35 -14.46 -9.37
CA LEU A 44 9.90 -14.74 -9.40
C LEU A 44 9.54 -15.89 -10.34
N ASN A 45 10.27 -16.10 -11.43
CA ASN A 45 10.00 -17.20 -12.36
C ASN A 45 10.51 -18.56 -11.85
N GLU A 46 11.42 -18.57 -10.88
CA GLU A 46 12.02 -19.79 -10.33
C GLU A 46 11.13 -20.40 -9.22
N THR A 47 10.00 -21.01 -9.63
CA THR A 47 8.96 -21.50 -8.69
C THR A 47 9.09 -22.97 -8.30
N GLN A 48 10.01 -23.73 -8.89
CA GLN A 48 10.05 -25.20 -8.79
C GLN A 48 10.26 -25.72 -7.38
N GLU A 49 10.98 -24.99 -6.52
CA GLU A 49 11.23 -25.40 -5.14
C GLU A 49 10.57 -24.48 -4.10
N LEU A 50 9.62 -23.63 -4.50
CA LEU A 50 9.07 -22.65 -3.58
C LEU A 50 8.02 -23.29 -2.64
N PRO A 51 8.10 -23.08 -1.29
CA PRO A 51 7.09 -23.57 -0.36
C PRO A 51 5.67 -23.07 -0.73
N GLU A 52 4.65 -23.89 -0.49
CA GLU A 52 3.26 -23.59 -0.91
C GLU A 52 2.77 -22.22 -0.44
N VAL A 53 3.12 -21.84 0.80
CA VAL A 53 2.77 -20.54 1.38
C VAL A 53 3.29 -19.37 0.54
N MET A 54 4.47 -19.55 -0.07
CA MET A 54 5.16 -18.52 -0.84
C MET A 54 4.71 -18.50 -2.31
N LYS A 55 4.16 -19.60 -2.85
CA LYS A 55 3.63 -19.64 -4.23
C LYS A 55 2.54 -18.60 -4.48
N LYS A 56 1.62 -18.42 -3.52
CA LYS A 56 0.58 -17.40 -3.63
C LYS A 56 1.16 -15.99 -3.67
N VAL A 57 2.16 -15.73 -2.82
CA VAL A 57 2.85 -14.43 -2.77
C VAL A 57 3.58 -14.17 -4.09
N ASN A 58 4.33 -15.16 -4.58
CA ASN A 58 5.03 -15.08 -5.87
C ASN A 58 4.06 -14.77 -7.02
N LYS A 59 2.92 -15.47 -7.07
CA LYS A 59 1.87 -15.19 -8.07
C LYS A 59 1.38 -13.74 -8.01
N THR A 60 1.06 -13.21 -6.84
CA THR A 60 0.64 -11.80 -6.70
C THR A 60 1.74 -10.82 -7.12
N LEU A 61 3.01 -11.15 -6.86
CA LEU A 61 4.13 -10.31 -7.28
C LEU A 61 4.35 -10.32 -8.79
N LEU A 62 4.15 -11.47 -9.45
CA LEU A 62 4.16 -11.57 -10.90
C LEU A 62 2.99 -10.80 -11.53
N GLU A 63 1.79 -10.92 -10.96
CA GLU A 63 0.59 -10.19 -11.41
C GLU A 63 0.78 -8.66 -11.37
N HIS A 64 1.56 -8.16 -10.42
CA HIS A 64 1.83 -6.72 -10.23
C HIS A 64 3.28 -6.32 -10.54
N PHE A 65 3.99 -7.12 -11.35
CA PHE A 65 5.41 -6.94 -11.58
C PHE A 65 5.73 -5.56 -12.17
N ASP A 66 4.96 -5.13 -13.18
CA ASP A 66 5.20 -3.87 -13.88
C ASP A 66 5.02 -2.67 -12.93
N GLU A 67 4.02 -2.69 -12.06
CA GLU A 67 3.79 -1.65 -11.04
C GLU A 67 4.92 -1.61 -10.02
N ILE A 68 5.41 -2.77 -9.58
CA ILE A 68 6.55 -2.86 -8.65
C ILE A 68 7.81 -2.28 -9.31
N VAL A 69 8.12 -2.65 -10.56
CA VAL A 69 9.29 -2.12 -11.27
C VAL A 69 9.14 -0.63 -11.54
N ASN A 70 7.93 -0.14 -11.82
CA ASN A 70 7.69 1.30 -11.95
C ASN A 70 7.93 2.04 -10.63
N SER A 71 7.64 1.42 -9.48
CA SER A 71 7.94 2.00 -8.17
C SER A 71 9.45 2.21 -7.96
N PHE A 72 10.30 1.37 -8.54
CA PHE A 72 11.76 1.49 -8.42
C PHE A 72 12.30 2.79 -9.02
N LYS A 73 11.70 3.21 -10.13
CA LYS A 73 12.07 4.43 -10.87
C LYS A 73 11.52 5.71 -10.22
N THR A 74 10.50 5.56 -9.38
CA THR A 74 9.69 6.67 -8.91
C THR A 74 10.17 7.16 -7.54
N SER A 75 10.14 8.48 -7.31
CA SER A 75 10.52 9.09 -6.02
C SER A 75 9.32 9.40 -5.11
N TYR A 76 8.10 9.09 -5.55
CA TYR A 76 6.89 9.31 -4.76
C TYR A 76 6.87 8.38 -3.55
N SER A 77 6.57 8.95 -2.39
CA SER A 77 6.31 8.18 -1.18
C SER A 77 4.82 7.90 -1.03
N ASN A 78 4.49 6.80 -0.36
CA ASN A 78 3.11 6.49 0.02
C ASN A 78 2.58 7.37 1.16
N GLY A 79 3.43 8.22 1.75
CA GLY A 79 3.11 9.02 2.94
C GLY A 79 1.83 9.87 2.83
N PRO A 80 1.59 10.62 1.74
CA PRO A 80 0.35 11.38 1.58
C PRO A 80 -0.92 10.49 1.53
N VAL A 81 -0.83 9.34 0.87
CA VAL A 81 -1.94 8.38 0.76
C VAL A 81 -2.20 7.72 2.11
N GLU A 82 -1.13 7.28 2.80
CA GLU A 82 -1.20 6.71 4.14
C GLU A 82 -1.77 7.69 5.16
N GLY A 83 -1.31 8.96 5.13
CA GLY A 83 -1.83 10.02 5.98
C GLY A 83 -3.33 10.27 5.76
N THR A 84 -3.76 10.27 4.49
CA THR A 84 -5.17 10.39 4.13
C THR A 84 -5.99 9.20 4.67
N ASN A 85 -5.51 7.97 4.44
CA ASN A 85 -6.16 6.75 4.91
C ASN A 85 -6.25 6.71 6.44
N ASN A 86 -5.19 7.12 7.14
CA ASN A 86 -5.19 7.20 8.59
C ASN A 86 -6.22 8.23 9.09
N LYS A 87 -6.30 9.41 8.46
CA LYS A 87 -7.31 10.42 8.81
C LYS A 87 -8.72 9.89 8.63
N ILE A 88 -9.00 9.17 7.53
CA ILE A 88 -10.30 8.53 7.29
C ILE A 88 -10.60 7.48 8.37
N LYS A 89 -9.62 6.65 8.74
CA LYS A 89 -9.76 5.66 9.84
C LYS A 89 -10.07 6.35 11.17
N VAL A 90 -9.39 7.44 11.50
CA VAL A 90 -9.67 8.24 12.71
C VAL A 90 -11.11 8.78 12.68
N ILE A 91 -11.55 9.38 11.56
CA ILE A 91 -12.92 9.88 11.42
C ILE A 91 -13.95 8.76 11.66
N LYS A 92 -13.72 7.58 11.08
CA LYS A 92 -14.58 6.41 11.26
C LYS A 92 -14.62 5.98 12.74
N LYS A 93 -13.46 5.92 13.40
CA LYS A 93 -13.32 5.53 14.81
C LYS A 93 -14.02 6.52 15.76
N THR A 94 -13.82 7.82 15.57
CA THR A 94 -14.38 8.87 16.44
C THR A 94 -15.88 9.07 16.25
N ALA A 95 -16.43 8.67 15.10
CA ALA A 95 -17.86 8.79 14.82
C ALA A 95 -18.69 7.61 15.34
N TYR A 96 -18.04 6.56 15.86
CA TYR A 96 -18.70 5.31 16.30
C TYR A 96 -19.55 4.66 15.19
N GLY A 97 -19.17 4.89 13.93
CA GLY A 97 -19.89 4.41 12.75
C GLY A 97 -20.83 5.45 12.13
N PHE A 98 -20.96 5.39 10.81
CA PHE A 98 -21.92 6.22 10.06
C PHE A 98 -23.04 5.32 9.54
N ARG A 99 -24.29 5.73 9.76
CA ARG A 99 -25.47 5.05 9.20
C ARG A 99 -25.62 5.28 7.69
N ASN A 100 -25.08 6.38 7.18
CA ASN A 100 -25.18 6.79 5.78
C ASN A 100 -23.78 7.12 5.22
N PHE A 101 -23.42 6.48 4.10
CA PHE A 101 -22.16 6.71 3.40
C PHE A 101 -22.03 8.16 2.90
N ALA A 102 -23.13 8.80 2.48
CA ALA A 102 -23.11 10.20 2.08
C ALA A 102 -22.60 11.09 3.22
N ASN A 103 -23.09 10.89 4.44
CA ASN A 103 -22.64 11.65 5.62
C ASN A 103 -21.17 11.36 5.96
N PHE A 104 -20.73 10.11 5.83
CA PHE A 104 -19.32 9.75 5.99
C PHE A 104 -18.42 10.46 4.97
N ARG A 105 -18.82 10.42 3.69
CA ARG A 105 -18.13 11.09 2.59
C ARG A 105 -18.05 12.59 2.82
N LEU A 106 -19.16 13.24 3.18
CA LEU A 106 -19.18 14.68 3.51
C LEU A 106 -18.20 14.98 4.66
N ARG A 107 -18.19 14.17 5.72
CA ARG A 107 -17.28 14.37 6.85
C ARG A 107 -15.81 14.25 6.45
N ILE A 108 -15.46 13.26 5.62
CA ILE A 108 -14.10 13.09 5.07
C ILE A 108 -13.68 14.34 4.29
N LEU A 109 -14.54 14.80 3.38
CA LEU A 109 -14.25 15.95 2.52
C LEU A 109 -14.09 17.26 3.30
N LEU A 110 -14.90 17.45 4.35
CA LEU A 110 -14.76 18.57 5.28
C LEU A 110 -13.46 18.51 6.08
N ALA A 111 -13.05 17.32 6.52
CA ALA A 111 -11.84 17.14 7.32
C ALA A 111 -10.55 17.26 6.49
N LEU A 112 -10.59 16.90 5.21
CA LEU A 112 -9.46 16.94 4.28
C LEU A 112 -9.42 18.24 3.46
N LYS A 113 -9.83 19.39 4.02
CA LYS A 113 -9.94 20.70 3.32
C LYS A 113 -8.76 21.03 2.39
N THR A 114 -7.54 20.58 2.62
CA THR A 114 -6.39 20.87 1.74
C THR A 114 -6.04 19.79 0.72
N SER A 115 -6.80 18.68 0.65
CA SER A 115 -6.57 17.64 -0.36
C SER A 115 -7.08 18.05 -1.75
N PHE A 116 -6.45 17.53 -2.80
CA PHE A 116 -6.87 17.72 -4.19
C PHE A 116 -8.39 17.46 -4.39
N LEU A 117 -8.92 16.45 -3.70
CA LEU A 117 -10.34 16.09 -3.71
C LEU A 117 -11.25 17.20 -3.17
N SER A 118 -10.88 17.82 -2.04
CA SER A 118 -11.69 18.90 -1.46
C SER A 118 -11.51 20.23 -2.19
N MET A 119 -10.36 20.46 -2.84
CA MET A 119 -10.16 21.59 -3.77
C MET A 119 -11.07 21.47 -5.00
N ASN A 120 -11.12 20.29 -5.64
CA ASN A 120 -12.00 20.08 -6.79
C ASN A 120 -13.48 20.13 -6.40
N MET A 121 -13.88 19.51 -5.29
CA MET A 121 -15.26 19.62 -4.81
C MET A 121 -15.64 21.07 -4.50
N ARG A 122 -14.75 21.87 -3.89
CA ARG A 122 -15.01 23.29 -3.65
C ARG A 122 -15.15 24.10 -4.93
N ARG A 123 -14.37 23.78 -5.97
CA ARG A 123 -14.54 24.38 -7.30
C ARG A 123 -15.92 24.06 -7.88
N GLU A 124 -16.35 22.80 -7.79
CA GLU A 124 -17.66 22.37 -8.29
C GLU A 124 -18.82 22.99 -7.50
N ILE A 125 -18.74 23.05 -6.17
CA ILE A 125 -19.75 23.75 -5.34
C ILE A 125 -19.83 25.23 -5.75
N LYS A 126 -18.70 25.93 -5.88
CA LYS A 126 -18.66 27.33 -6.34
C LYS A 126 -19.19 27.51 -7.78
N LYS A 127 -19.07 26.53 -8.67
CA LYS A 127 -19.71 26.58 -10.00
C LYS A 127 -21.22 26.45 -9.88
N ALA A 128 -21.71 25.53 -9.05
CA ALA A 128 -23.14 25.30 -8.86
C ALA A 128 -23.84 26.45 -8.13
N THR A 129 -23.16 27.22 -7.27
CA THR A 129 -23.75 28.37 -6.55
C THR A 129 -23.75 29.68 -7.35
N ARG A 130 -22.91 29.80 -8.40
CA ARG A 130 -22.84 30.98 -9.27
C ARG A 130 -24.18 31.38 -9.91
N PRO A 131 -24.93 30.46 -10.55
CA PRO A 131 -26.22 30.83 -11.16
C PRO A 131 -27.30 31.22 -10.14
N ILE A 132 -27.21 30.76 -8.89
CA ILE A 132 -28.16 31.12 -7.82
C ILE A 132 -27.93 32.55 -7.34
N GLN A 133 -26.69 33.04 -7.36
CA GLN A 133 -26.36 34.41 -6.97
C GLN A 133 -26.65 35.44 -8.08
N GLU A 134 -26.52 35.04 -9.35
CA GLU A 134 -26.87 35.89 -10.51
C GLU A 134 -28.39 36.03 -10.74
N GLN A 135 -29.21 35.17 -10.13
CA GLN A 135 -30.68 35.26 -10.15
C GLN A 135 -31.27 35.98 -8.92
N ALA A 136 -30.44 36.26 -7.91
CA ALA A 136 -30.82 36.91 -6.66
C ALA A 136 -30.28 38.36 -6.54
N ALA A 137 -29.70 38.88 -7.61
CA ALA A 137 -29.26 40.27 -7.79
C ALA A 137 -30.12 40.94 -8.87
#